data_AF-A0A5C7XY99-F1
#
_entry.id   AF-A0A5C7XY99-F1
#
_cell.length_a   1.000
_cell.length_b   1.000
_cell.length_c   1.000
_cell.angle_alpha   90.00
_cell.angle_beta   90.00
_cell.angle_gamma   90.00
#
_symmetry.space_group_name_H-M   'P 1'
#
loop_
_entity.id
_entity.type
_entity.pdbx_description
1 polymer ?
#
loop_
_entity_poly.entity_id
_entity_poly.type
_entity_poly.pdbx_seq_one_letter_code
_entity_poly.pdbx_strand_id
1 'polypeptide(L)'
;QSADHRDVAESGGLHVVGPGRHRTERLDNQLRGRAGRQGDPGSSVFFSSWEDDVVAAHLDTGKLPTECDETGRITSPKAATLLDHAQRVAEGRLLDVHANTWRYNQLIAQQRAIIVERRNTLLSTATARDELEERSPERYRELADKVSDDELEQICRDIMLFHLDRGWADHLAYLSDIRESIHLRALGRQNPLDEFHRMAVDAFGNLAADAIEAAQQTFETANVLTDEQGLDLSKLARPTSTWTYMVHDNPLNDDTMSALSLPGVFR
;
A
#
# COMPACT_ATOMS: atom_id res chain seq x y z
N GLN A 1 -32.06 25.53 -23.44
CA GLN A 1 -31.85 25.61 -21.98
C GLN A 1 -33.21 25.52 -21.31
N SER A 2 -33.36 24.63 -20.31
CA SER A 2 -34.61 24.47 -19.54
C SER A 2 -35.01 25.78 -18.86
N ALA A 3 -36.30 26.01 -18.61
CA ALA A 3 -36.77 27.19 -17.86
C ALA A 3 -36.07 27.27 -16.48
N ASP A 4 -35.99 26.14 -15.78
CA ASP A 4 -35.31 26.01 -14.48
C ASP A 4 -33.84 26.44 -14.50
N HIS A 5 -33.14 26.22 -15.62
CA HIS A 5 -31.73 26.64 -15.74
C HIS A 5 -31.61 28.17 -15.75
N ARG A 6 -32.55 28.86 -16.40
CA ARG A 6 -32.60 30.33 -16.40
C ARG A 6 -32.92 30.86 -15.01
N ASP A 7 -33.92 30.31 -14.34
CA ASP A 7 -34.33 30.72 -13.00
C ASP A 7 -33.21 30.53 -11.96
N VAL A 8 -32.49 29.41 -12.05
CA VAL A 8 -31.32 29.13 -11.19
C VAL A 8 -30.16 30.06 -11.51
N ALA A 9 -29.89 30.34 -12.78
CA ALA A 9 -28.84 31.27 -13.18
C ALA A 9 -29.13 32.71 -12.69
N GLU A 10 -30.38 33.16 -12.82
CA GLU A 10 -30.85 34.46 -12.31
C GLU A 10 -30.75 34.55 -10.79
N SER A 11 -30.91 33.43 -10.08
CA SER A 11 -30.73 33.33 -8.62
C SER A 11 -29.25 33.28 -8.18
N GLY A 12 -28.29 33.34 -9.11
CA GLY A 12 -26.84 33.31 -8.83
C GLY A 12 -26.19 31.93 -8.92
N GLY A 13 -26.94 30.92 -9.39
CA GLY A 13 -26.45 29.57 -9.65
C GLY A 13 -26.18 28.73 -8.40
N LEU A 14 -25.34 27.71 -8.53
CA LEU A 14 -25.01 26.81 -7.42
C LEU A 14 -24.16 27.54 -6.36
N HIS A 15 -24.64 27.56 -5.12
CA HIS A 15 -23.88 28.01 -3.96
C HIS A 15 -23.30 26.82 -3.19
N VAL A 16 -21.97 26.68 -3.22
CA VAL A 16 -21.25 25.61 -2.52
C VAL A 16 -20.87 26.07 -1.12
N VAL A 17 -21.24 25.30 -0.10
CA VAL A 17 -20.86 25.57 1.30
C VAL A 17 -19.95 24.46 1.81
N GLY A 18 -18.71 24.81 2.15
CA GLY A 18 -17.78 23.94 2.86
C GLY A 18 -17.88 24.16 4.37
N PRO A 19 -18.29 23.17 5.18
CA PRO A 19 -18.44 23.35 6.63
C PRO A 19 -17.12 23.31 7.41
N GLY A 20 -16.00 23.16 6.71
CA GLY A 20 -14.65 23.06 7.25
C GLY A 20 -13.65 22.98 6.10
N ARG A 21 -12.38 23.25 6.37
CA ARG A 21 -11.31 23.00 5.40
C ARG A 21 -10.85 21.56 5.48
N HIS A 22 -10.57 20.96 4.32
CA HIS A 22 -9.93 19.66 4.27
C HIS A 22 -8.44 19.77 4.61
N ARG A 23 -7.80 18.63 4.88
CA ARG A 23 -6.34 18.56 5.10
C ARG A 23 -5.51 19.04 3.92
N THR A 24 -6.09 19.11 2.71
CA THR A 24 -5.42 19.60 1.51
C THR A 24 -6.30 20.59 0.74
N GLU A 25 -5.73 21.67 0.24
CA GLU A 25 -6.43 22.72 -0.52
C GLU A 25 -7.05 22.17 -1.81
N ARG A 26 -6.44 21.13 -2.39
CA ARG A 26 -6.97 20.44 -3.58
C ARG A 26 -8.40 19.97 -3.39
N LEU A 27 -8.75 19.41 -2.22
CA LEU A 27 -10.10 18.92 -1.94
C LEU A 27 -11.10 20.08 -1.77
N ASP A 28 -10.66 21.18 -1.16
CA ASP A 28 -11.47 22.38 -1.07
C ASP A 28 -11.76 22.95 -2.46
N ASN A 29 -10.73 23.05 -3.31
CA ASN A 29 -10.86 23.48 -4.70
C ASN A 29 -11.75 22.55 -5.53
N GLN A 30 -11.71 21.25 -5.30
CA GLN A 30 -12.64 20.30 -5.92
C GLN A 30 -14.09 20.57 -5.53
N LEU A 31 -14.33 20.92 -4.26
CA LEU A 31 -15.67 21.29 -3.79
C LEU A 31 -16.11 22.62 -4.43
N ARG A 32 -15.25 23.65 -4.43
CA ARG A 32 -15.51 24.94 -5.10
C ARG A 32 -15.86 24.76 -6.58
N GLY A 33 -15.07 23.94 -7.29
CA GLY A 33 -15.23 23.67 -8.72
C GLY A 33 -16.51 22.93 -9.12
N ARG A 34 -17.35 22.54 -8.15
CA ARG A 34 -18.71 22.05 -8.45
C ARG A 34 -19.65 23.18 -8.87
N ALA A 35 -19.39 24.42 -8.41
CA ALA A 35 -20.08 25.62 -8.89
C ALA A 35 -19.39 26.21 -10.13
N GLY A 36 -20.12 27.01 -10.90
CA GLY A 36 -19.55 27.76 -12.03
C GLY A 36 -19.13 26.93 -13.25
N ARG A 37 -19.75 25.76 -13.46
CA ARG A 37 -19.43 24.90 -14.60
C ARG A 37 -19.82 25.58 -15.91
N GLN A 38 -18.97 25.46 -16.94
CA GLN A 38 -19.22 26.04 -18.28
C GLN A 38 -19.47 27.57 -18.27
N GLY A 39 -18.99 28.28 -17.25
CA GLY A 39 -19.21 29.73 -17.12
C GLY A 39 -20.56 30.11 -16.53
N ASP A 40 -21.34 29.14 -16.02
CA ASP A 40 -22.55 29.42 -15.25
C ASP A 40 -22.22 30.31 -14.02
N PRO A 41 -23.16 31.16 -13.56
CA PRO A 41 -23.00 31.82 -12.29
C PRO A 41 -22.91 30.78 -11.16
N GLY A 42 -22.17 31.12 -10.11
CA GLY A 42 -22.00 30.25 -8.96
C GLY A 42 -21.12 30.91 -7.91
N SER A 43 -21.21 30.42 -6.69
CA SER A 43 -20.42 30.95 -5.58
C SER A 43 -20.04 29.85 -4.60
N SER A 44 -19.02 30.09 -3.80
CA SER A 44 -18.58 29.15 -2.78
C SER A 44 -18.10 29.87 -1.53
N VAL A 45 -18.47 29.36 -0.37
CA VAL A 45 -18.01 29.85 0.94
C VAL A 45 -17.54 28.67 1.78
N PHE A 46 -16.48 28.89 2.54
CA PHE A 46 -16.00 27.93 3.54
C PHE A 46 -16.16 28.55 4.93
N PHE A 47 -16.75 27.78 5.83
CA PHE A 47 -16.78 28.05 7.26
C PHE A 47 -15.67 27.22 7.91
N SER A 48 -14.97 27.80 8.87
CA SER A 48 -13.93 27.09 9.61
C SER A 48 -13.89 27.62 11.04
N SER A 49 -13.59 26.72 11.97
CA SER A 49 -13.45 27.02 13.39
C SER A 49 -12.02 26.80 13.84
N TRP A 50 -11.63 27.46 14.94
CA TRP A 50 -10.39 27.11 15.64
C TRP A 50 -10.43 25.72 16.29
N GLU A 51 -11.63 25.16 16.43
CA GLU A 51 -11.87 23.81 16.95
C GLU A 51 -11.79 22.72 15.87
N ASP A 52 -11.67 23.09 14.58
CA ASP A 52 -11.56 22.11 13.49
C ASP A 52 -10.26 21.30 13.60
N ASP A 53 -10.30 20.01 13.27
CA ASP A 53 -9.17 19.09 13.34
C ASP A 53 -7.89 19.63 12.67
N VAL A 54 -8.03 20.27 11.50
CA VAL A 54 -6.91 20.84 10.73
C VAL A 54 -6.22 21.96 11.50
N VAL A 55 -6.95 22.73 12.30
CA VAL A 55 -6.38 23.79 13.14
C VAL A 55 -5.83 23.17 14.42
N ALA A 56 -6.67 22.43 15.14
CA ALA A 56 -6.35 21.89 16.46
C ALA A 56 -5.11 20.99 16.45
N ALA A 57 -4.89 20.21 15.38
CA ALA A 57 -3.74 19.31 15.27
C ALA A 57 -2.43 19.98 14.81
N HIS A 58 -2.49 21.21 14.30
CA HIS A 58 -1.36 21.82 13.55
C HIS A 58 -0.97 23.22 14.01
N LEU A 59 -1.82 23.94 14.74
CA LEU A 59 -1.52 25.25 15.31
C LEU A 59 -1.53 25.21 16.84
N ASP A 60 -0.81 26.17 17.43
CA ASP A 60 -0.88 26.44 18.86
C ASP A 60 -2.13 27.26 19.16
N THR A 61 -3.16 26.60 19.70
CA THR A 61 -4.47 27.20 19.99
C THR A 61 -4.38 28.39 20.94
N GLY A 62 -3.37 28.44 21.81
CA GLY A 62 -3.14 29.54 22.75
C GLY A 62 -2.67 30.85 22.08
N LYS A 63 -2.24 30.80 20.82
CA LYS A 63 -1.78 31.97 20.04
C LYS A 63 -2.79 32.46 19.01
N LEU A 64 -3.96 31.82 18.94
CA LEU A 64 -4.99 32.18 17.96
C LEU A 64 -5.74 33.44 18.41
N PRO A 65 -6.10 34.35 17.49
CA PRO A 65 -6.96 35.47 17.80
C PRO A 65 -8.31 34.98 18.33
N THR A 66 -8.78 35.56 19.44
CA THR A 66 -10.05 35.20 20.10
C THR A 66 -11.12 36.28 20.00
N GLU A 67 -10.77 37.47 19.49
CA GLU A 67 -11.72 38.56 19.30
C GLU A 67 -12.76 38.18 18.22
N CYS A 68 -14.03 38.14 18.64
CA CYS A 68 -15.18 37.81 17.79
C CYS A 68 -16.19 38.96 17.75
N ASP A 69 -17.00 38.98 16.70
CA ASP A 69 -18.23 39.77 16.66
C ASP A 69 -19.38 39.10 17.42
N GLU A 70 -20.55 39.74 17.43
CA GLU A 70 -21.78 39.27 18.10
C GLU A 70 -22.27 37.90 17.59
N THR A 71 -21.84 37.49 16.40
CA THR A 71 -22.21 36.20 15.78
C THR A 71 -21.19 35.10 16.05
N GLY A 72 -20.10 35.43 16.76
CA GLY A 72 -18.99 34.50 17.03
C GLY A 72 -17.95 34.42 15.90
N ARG A 73 -18.03 35.29 14.88
CA ARG A 73 -17.04 35.32 13.80
C ARG A 73 -15.79 36.06 14.26
N ILE A 74 -14.64 35.43 14.03
CA ILE A 74 -13.33 36.03 14.28
C ILE A 74 -13.12 37.27 13.40
N THR A 75 -12.84 38.41 14.03
CA THR A 75 -12.71 39.71 13.35
C THR A 75 -11.29 39.96 12.82
N SER A 76 -10.30 39.27 13.36
CA SER A 76 -8.89 39.44 12.98
C SER A 76 -8.65 39.08 11.51
N PRO A 77 -8.09 40.00 10.70
CA PRO A 77 -7.80 39.71 9.29
C PRO A 77 -6.73 38.64 9.11
N LYS A 78 -5.95 38.35 10.17
CA LYS A 78 -4.92 37.28 10.15
C LYS A 78 -5.51 35.88 10.22
N ALA A 79 -6.79 35.73 10.56
CA ALA A 79 -7.42 34.42 10.73
C ALA A 79 -7.33 33.58 9.46
N ALA A 80 -7.61 34.18 8.29
CA ALA A 80 -7.51 33.49 7.01
C ALA A 80 -6.08 32.99 6.73
N THR A 81 -5.06 33.83 6.97
CA THR A 81 -3.65 33.45 6.77
C THR A 81 -3.21 32.34 7.72
N LEU A 82 -3.72 32.31 8.96
CA LEU A 82 -3.46 31.24 9.91
C LEU A 82 -4.12 29.92 9.47
N LEU A 83 -5.35 29.95 8.96
CA LEU A 83 -6.00 28.77 8.37
C LEU A 83 -5.21 28.23 7.18
N ASP A 84 -4.76 29.10 6.27
CA ASP A 84 -3.90 28.71 5.15
C ASP A 84 -2.56 28.13 5.62
N HIS A 85 -2.03 28.60 6.76
CA HIS A 85 -0.83 28.03 7.36
C HIS A 85 -1.08 26.65 7.96
N ALA A 86 -2.16 26.47 8.73
CA ALA A 86 -2.56 25.19 9.30
C ALA A 86 -2.69 24.11 8.21
N GLN A 87 -3.37 24.46 7.12
CA GLN A 87 -3.55 23.56 5.99
C GLN A 87 -2.23 23.20 5.30
N ARG A 88 -1.32 24.16 5.10
CA ARG A 88 0.03 23.87 4.57
C ARG A 88 0.86 22.97 5.48
N VAL A 89 0.74 23.13 6.81
CA VAL A 89 1.39 22.23 7.78
C VAL A 89 0.79 20.82 7.70
N ALA A 90 -0.54 20.71 7.59
CA ALA A 90 -1.23 19.43 7.41
C ALA A 90 -0.77 18.70 6.13
N GLU A 91 -0.71 19.42 5.01
CA GLU A 91 -0.22 18.92 3.73
C GLU A 91 1.23 18.46 3.81
N GLY A 92 2.10 19.25 4.44
CA GLY A 92 3.51 18.89 4.64
C GLY A 92 3.65 17.58 5.42
N ARG A 93 2.92 17.43 6.53
CA ARG A 93 2.91 16.18 7.31
C ARG A 93 2.42 14.98 6.49
N LEU A 94 1.36 15.16 5.69
CA LEU A 94 0.86 14.10 4.81
C LEU A 94 1.88 13.73 3.73
N LEU A 95 2.58 14.72 3.17
CA LEU A 95 3.65 14.50 2.19
C LEU A 95 4.81 13.72 2.80
N ASP A 96 5.21 14.03 4.02
CA ASP A 96 6.28 13.32 4.72
C ASP A 96 5.90 11.85 4.99
N VAL A 97 4.67 11.62 5.47
CA VAL A 97 4.12 10.26 5.65
C VAL A 97 4.13 9.52 4.32
N HIS A 98 3.62 10.15 3.25
CA HIS A 98 3.59 9.55 1.92
C HIS A 98 4.99 9.21 1.41
N ALA A 99 5.94 10.12 1.54
CA ALA A 99 7.33 9.91 1.13
C ALA A 99 7.97 8.75 1.90
N ASN A 100 7.74 8.65 3.21
CA ASN A 100 8.23 7.55 4.02
C ASN A 100 7.58 6.22 3.61
N THR A 101 6.27 6.15 3.49
CA THR A 101 5.55 4.95 3.01
C THR A 101 6.06 4.51 1.64
N TRP A 102 6.30 5.46 0.73
CA TRP A 102 6.85 5.16 -0.59
C TRP A 102 8.27 4.57 -0.50
N ARG A 103 9.16 5.12 0.34
CA ARG A 103 10.53 4.60 0.54
C ARG A 103 10.54 3.16 1.07
N TYR A 104 9.61 2.80 1.94
CA TYR A 104 9.46 1.39 2.39
C TYR A 104 8.97 0.50 1.25
N ASN A 105 7.98 0.94 0.48
CA ASN A 105 7.37 0.13 -0.59
C ASN A 105 8.24 0.01 -1.85
N GLN A 106 9.15 0.95 -2.10
CA GLN A 106 9.97 0.96 -3.32
C GLN A 106 10.81 -0.32 -3.45
N LEU A 107 11.45 -0.76 -2.36
CA LEU A 107 12.25 -1.99 -2.36
C LEU A 107 11.36 -3.22 -2.58
N ILE A 108 10.20 -3.29 -1.93
CA ILE A 108 9.24 -4.39 -2.07
C ILE A 108 8.77 -4.49 -3.52
N ALA A 109 8.53 -3.35 -4.19
CA ALA A 109 8.15 -3.31 -5.60
C ALA A 109 9.25 -3.84 -6.52
N GLN A 110 10.52 -3.52 -6.24
CA GLN A 110 11.66 -4.07 -6.99
C GLN A 110 11.80 -5.58 -6.81
N GLN A 111 11.69 -6.06 -5.57
CA GLN A 111 11.70 -7.50 -5.25
C GLN A 111 10.54 -8.23 -5.95
N ARG A 112 9.33 -7.65 -5.92
CA ARG A 112 8.16 -8.19 -6.63
C ARG A 112 8.41 -8.31 -8.12
N ALA A 113 9.08 -7.33 -8.75
CA ALA A 113 9.38 -7.38 -10.17
C ALA A 113 10.25 -8.60 -10.52
N ILE A 114 11.28 -8.89 -9.71
CA ILE A 114 12.16 -10.06 -9.86
C ILE A 114 11.35 -11.36 -9.74
N ILE A 115 10.49 -11.48 -8.72
CA ILE A 115 9.66 -12.67 -8.52
C ILE A 115 8.67 -12.86 -9.68
N VAL A 116 8.02 -11.78 -10.15
CA VAL A 116 7.09 -11.83 -11.28
C VAL A 116 7.81 -12.24 -12.57
N GLU A 117 9.01 -11.74 -12.81
CA GLU A 117 9.82 -12.13 -13.97
C GLU A 117 10.13 -13.63 -13.93
N ARG A 118 10.65 -14.13 -12.80
CA ARG A 118 10.92 -15.56 -12.61
C ARG A 118 9.66 -16.42 -12.78
N ARG A 119 8.54 -15.98 -12.20
CA ARG A 119 7.24 -16.65 -12.31
C ARG A 119 6.76 -16.73 -13.76
N ASN A 120 6.92 -15.65 -14.53
CA ASN A 120 6.57 -15.63 -15.95
C ASN A 120 7.45 -16.59 -16.77
N THR A 121 8.74 -16.68 -16.46
CA THR A 121 9.63 -17.67 -17.09
C THR A 121 9.11 -19.09 -16.83
N LEU A 122 8.85 -19.46 -15.56
CA LEU A 122 8.32 -20.78 -15.21
C LEU A 122 6.97 -21.11 -15.89
N LEU A 123 6.12 -20.09 -16.11
CA LEU A 123 4.82 -20.25 -16.77
C LEU A 123 4.92 -20.40 -18.30
N SER A 124 5.93 -19.81 -18.93
CA SER A 124 5.99 -19.67 -20.39
C SER A 124 7.05 -20.55 -21.06
N THR A 125 7.92 -21.19 -20.28
CA THR A 125 9.01 -22.03 -20.79
C THR A 125 9.04 -23.39 -20.08
N ALA A 126 9.94 -24.27 -20.53
CA ALA A 126 10.26 -25.55 -19.91
C ALA A 126 11.22 -25.42 -18.70
N THR A 127 11.56 -24.20 -18.26
CA THR A 127 12.58 -23.97 -17.23
C THR A 127 12.33 -24.74 -15.92
N ALA A 128 11.07 -24.89 -15.50
CA ALA A 128 10.72 -25.67 -14.31
C ALA A 128 11.12 -27.16 -14.46
N ARG A 129 10.89 -27.72 -15.65
CA ARG A 129 11.22 -29.11 -15.97
C ARG A 129 12.73 -29.29 -16.03
N ASP A 130 13.41 -28.44 -16.79
CA ASP A 130 14.85 -28.54 -17.01
C ASP A 130 15.64 -28.44 -15.69
N GLU A 131 15.23 -27.53 -14.79
CA GLU A 131 15.90 -27.35 -13.49
C GLU A 131 15.67 -28.50 -12.51
N LEU A 132 14.49 -29.13 -12.53
CA LEU A 132 14.18 -30.30 -11.69
C LEU A 132 14.79 -31.58 -12.26
N GLU A 133 14.87 -31.72 -13.59
CA GLU A 133 15.61 -32.81 -14.24
C GLU A 133 17.09 -32.76 -13.88
N GLU A 134 17.71 -31.57 -13.93
CA GLU A 134 19.12 -31.39 -13.56
C GLU A 134 19.38 -31.74 -12.09
N ARG A 135 18.48 -31.35 -11.18
CA ARG A 135 18.64 -31.54 -9.73
C ARG A 135 18.28 -32.94 -9.25
N SER A 136 17.26 -33.56 -9.82
CA SER A 136 16.75 -34.89 -9.42
C SER A 136 16.60 -35.82 -10.63
N PRO A 137 17.70 -36.18 -11.32
CA PRO A 137 17.66 -36.88 -12.61
C PRO A 137 17.12 -38.32 -12.50
N GLU A 138 17.33 -38.97 -11.36
CA GLU A 138 16.83 -40.33 -11.12
C GLU A 138 15.31 -40.34 -10.97
N ARG A 139 14.78 -39.39 -10.19
CA ARG A 139 13.34 -39.22 -10.01
C ARG A 139 12.66 -38.81 -11.30
N TYR A 140 13.28 -37.90 -12.06
CA TYR A 140 12.77 -37.47 -13.35
C TYR A 140 12.61 -38.65 -14.32
N ARG A 141 13.65 -39.49 -14.46
CA ARG A 141 13.59 -40.71 -15.28
C ARG A 141 12.49 -41.67 -14.83
N GLU A 142 12.37 -41.88 -13.52
CA GLU A 142 11.33 -42.76 -12.96
C GLU A 142 9.90 -42.27 -13.28
N LEU A 143 9.68 -40.95 -13.30
CA LEU A 143 8.39 -40.36 -13.63
C LEU A 143 8.14 -40.31 -15.14
N ALA A 144 9.16 -40.02 -15.94
CA ALA A 144 9.07 -40.00 -17.40
C ALA A 144 8.66 -41.37 -17.98
N ASP A 145 9.00 -42.48 -17.31
CA ASP A 145 8.54 -43.82 -17.71
C ASP A 145 7.05 -44.06 -17.39
N LYS A 146 6.42 -43.22 -16.57
CA LYS A 146 5.07 -43.45 -16.00
C LYS A 146 4.02 -42.43 -16.45
N VAL A 147 4.42 -41.21 -16.81
CA VAL A 147 3.52 -40.12 -17.25
C VAL A 147 3.96 -39.57 -18.60
N SER A 148 3.06 -38.88 -19.30
CA SER A 148 3.44 -38.21 -20.56
C SER A 148 4.34 -36.99 -20.32
N ASP A 149 5.09 -36.58 -21.34
CA ASP A 149 5.97 -35.39 -21.26
C ASP A 149 5.20 -34.11 -20.90
N ASP A 150 4.01 -33.92 -21.47
CA ASP A 150 3.15 -32.76 -21.21
C ASP A 150 2.66 -32.76 -19.74
N GLU A 151 2.29 -33.93 -19.22
CA GLU A 151 1.94 -34.07 -17.80
C GLU A 151 3.16 -33.75 -16.94
N LEU A 152 4.32 -34.38 -17.19
CA LEU A 152 5.53 -34.16 -16.39
C LEU A 152 5.99 -32.70 -16.38
N GLU A 153 5.87 -31.99 -17.51
CA GLU A 153 6.14 -30.56 -17.58
C GLU A 153 5.19 -29.76 -16.67
N GLN A 154 3.89 -30.08 -16.71
CA GLN A 154 2.89 -29.44 -15.85
C GLN A 154 3.14 -29.73 -14.36
N ILE A 155 3.52 -30.97 -14.02
CA ILE A 155 3.92 -31.38 -12.67
C ILE A 155 5.07 -30.51 -12.16
N CYS A 156 6.16 -30.44 -12.92
CA CYS A 156 7.35 -29.66 -12.56
C CYS A 156 7.01 -28.18 -12.38
N ARG A 157 6.20 -27.63 -13.30
CA ARG A 157 5.73 -26.24 -13.25
C ARG A 157 4.90 -25.95 -12.00
N ASP A 158 3.93 -26.79 -11.68
CA ASP A 158 3.04 -26.58 -10.53
C ASP A 158 3.80 -26.64 -9.20
N ILE A 159 4.75 -27.57 -9.05
CA ILE A 159 5.60 -27.68 -7.86
C ILE A 159 6.46 -26.41 -7.71
N MET A 160 7.16 -26.00 -8.77
CA MET A 160 8.04 -24.82 -8.73
C MET A 160 7.26 -23.53 -8.44
N LEU A 161 6.11 -23.34 -9.10
CA LEU A 161 5.26 -22.16 -8.88
C LEU A 161 4.69 -22.12 -7.46
N PHE A 162 4.27 -23.27 -6.92
CA PHE A 162 3.76 -23.32 -5.55
C PHE A 162 4.81 -22.82 -4.54
N HIS A 163 6.04 -23.34 -4.61
CA HIS A 163 7.08 -22.97 -3.64
C HIS A 163 7.57 -21.54 -3.81
N LEU A 164 7.63 -21.05 -5.05
CA LEU A 164 7.93 -19.64 -5.32
C LEU A 164 6.85 -18.70 -4.77
N ASP A 165 5.57 -18.98 -5.04
CA ASP A 165 4.44 -18.17 -4.57
C ASP A 165 4.33 -18.24 -3.03
N ARG A 166 4.57 -19.42 -2.43
CA ARG A 166 4.61 -19.62 -0.97
C ARG A 166 5.73 -18.83 -0.31
N GLY A 167 6.96 -18.92 -0.83
CA GLY A 167 8.12 -18.20 -0.32
C GLY A 167 7.96 -16.69 -0.41
N TRP A 168 7.38 -16.19 -1.51
CA TRP A 168 7.04 -14.77 -1.63
C TRP A 168 5.98 -14.32 -0.62
N ALA A 169 4.95 -15.13 -0.37
CA ALA A 169 3.94 -14.81 0.65
C ALA A 169 4.53 -14.76 2.07
N ASP A 170 5.40 -15.72 2.43
CA ASP A 170 6.12 -15.70 3.72
C ASP A 170 7.03 -14.48 3.86
N HIS A 171 7.73 -14.12 2.78
CA HIS A 171 8.57 -12.92 2.75
C HIS A 171 7.76 -11.64 2.97
N LEU A 172 6.58 -11.52 2.34
CA LEU A 172 5.69 -10.38 2.58
C LEU A 172 5.18 -10.31 4.02
N ALA A 173 4.87 -11.46 4.64
CA ALA A 173 4.50 -11.53 6.05
C ALA A 173 5.65 -11.06 6.95
N TYR A 174 6.86 -11.56 6.70
CA TYR A 174 8.08 -11.15 7.41
C TYR A 174 8.33 -9.63 7.29
N LEU A 175 8.19 -9.06 6.09
CA LEU A 175 8.35 -7.62 5.90
C LEU A 175 7.29 -6.79 6.65
N SER A 176 6.06 -7.29 6.76
CA SER A 176 5.01 -6.63 7.54
C SER A 176 5.40 -6.57 9.03
N ASP A 177 5.83 -7.70 9.59
CA ASP A 177 6.23 -7.81 11.00
C ASP A 177 7.44 -6.92 11.34
N ILE A 178 8.43 -6.86 10.44
CA ILE A 178 9.57 -5.95 10.62
C ILE A 178 9.08 -4.51 10.57
N ARG A 179 8.24 -4.15 9.59
CA ARG A 179 7.77 -2.77 9.41
C ARG A 179 7.05 -2.25 10.66
N GLU A 180 6.25 -3.08 11.32
CA GLU A 180 5.56 -2.71 12.56
C GLU A 180 6.54 -2.52 13.74
N SER A 181 7.58 -3.36 13.84
CA SER A 181 8.53 -3.34 14.96
C SER A 181 9.73 -2.38 14.78
N ILE A 182 10.06 -2.00 13.54
CA ILE A 182 11.30 -1.26 13.22
C ILE A 182 11.33 0.16 13.79
N HIS A 183 10.16 0.76 14.04
CA HIS A 183 10.04 2.10 14.60
C HIS A 183 10.69 2.21 16.00
N LEU A 184 10.75 1.12 16.77
CA LEU A 184 11.43 1.10 18.08
C LEU A 184 12.96 1.24 17.96
N ARG A 185 13.56 0.94 16.81
CA ARG A 185 15.02 1.10 16.60
C ARG A 185 15.45 2.56 16.54
N ALA A 186 14.53 3.48 16.28
CA ALA A 186 14.79 4.91 16.36
C ALA A 186 15.28 5.33 17.76
N LEU A 187 14.87 4.60 18.83
CA LEU A 187 15.35 4.82 20.19
C LEU A 187 16.86 4.56 20.35
N GLY A 188 17.42 3.71 19.50
CA GLY A 188 18.85 3.38 19.44
C GLY A 188 19.68 4.32 18.57
N ARG A 189 19.12 5.44 18.07
CA ARG A 189 19.74 6.36 17.09
C ARG A 189 20.13 5.72 15.75
N GLN A 190 19.50 4.59 15.41
CA GLN A 190 19.61 4.00 14.07
C GLN A 190 18.50 4.55 13.18
N ASN A 191 18.75 4.66 11.88
CA ASN A 191 17.73 5.01 10.91
C ASN A 191 16.85 3.76 10.64
N PRO A 192 15.55 3.79 10.98
CA PRO A 192 14.66 2.64 10.79
C PRO A 192 14.53 2.19 9.34
N LEU A 193 14.63 3.12 8.39
CA LEU A 193 14.51 2.80 6.96
C LEU A 193 15.69 1.97 6.49
N ASP A 194 16.91 2.36 6.87
CA ASP A 194 18.13 1.67 6.45
C ASP A 194 18.18 0.25 7.05
N GLU A 195 17.79 0.10 8.32
CA GLU A 195 17.69 -1.21 8.95
C GLU A 195 16.63 -2.10 8.31
N PHE A 196 15.47 -1.54 7.96
CA PHE A 196 14.44 -2.26 7.22
C PHE A 196 14.95 -2.72 5.86
N HIS A 197 15.58 -1.84 5.08
CA HIS A 197 16.15 -2.19 3.77
C HIS A 197 17.20 -3.29 3.89
N ARG A 198 18.09 -3.21 4.88
CA ARG A 198 19.10 -4.24 5.13
C ARG A 198 18.45 -5.60 5.40
N MET A 199 17.52 -5.67 6.36
CA MET A 199 16.82 -6.91 6.70
C MET A 199 16.00 -7.46 5.53
N ALA A 200 15.35 -6.59 4.76
CA ALA A 200 14.57 -6.95 3.59
C ALA A 200 15.43 -7.52 2.45
N VAL A 201 16.63 -6.97 2.23
CA VAL A 201 17.61 -7.48 1.25
C VAL A 201 18.16 -8.83 1.70
N ASP A 202 18.57 -8.93 2.98
CA ASP A 202 19.13 -10.15 3.54
C ASP A 202 18.13 -11.32 3.43
N ALA A 203 16.86 -11.10 3.80
CA ALA A 203 15.82 -12.13 3.73
C ALA A 203 15.44 -12.50 2.28
N PHE A 204 15.43 -11.53 1.37
CA PHE A 204 15.09 -11.78 -0.03
C PHE A 204 16.19 -12.56 -0.77
N GLY A 205 17.45 -12.39 -0.38
CA GLY A 205 18.61 -12.96 -1.09
C GLY A 205 18.55 -14.48 -1.27
N ASN A 206 17.97 -15.21 -0.32
CA ASN A 206 17.88 -16.67 -0.37
C ASN A 206 16.53 -17.18 -0.89
N LEU A 207 15.51 -16.32 -1.02
CA LEU A 207 14.13 -16.73 -1.30
C LEU A 207 14.00 -17.63 -2.53
N ALA A 208 14.62 -17.23 -3.64
CA ALA A 208 14.56 -18.01 -4.88
C ALA A 208 15.30 -19.34 -4.78
N ALA A 209 16.42 -19.40 -4.07
CA ALA A 209 17.17 -20.63 -3.86
C ALA A 209 16.40 -21.60 -2.95
N ASP A 210 15.86 -21.10 -1.83
CA ASP A 210 15.06 -21.85 -0.88
C ASP A 210 13.79 -22.43 -1.54
N ALA A 211 13.15 -21.64 -2.42
CA ALA A 211 11.99 -22.11 -3.18
C ALA A 211 12.32 -23.27 -4.13
N ILE A 212 13.51 -23.25 -4.76
CA ILE A 212 13.97 -24.33 -5.65
C ILE A 212 14.31 -25.58 -4.83
N GLU A 213 14.98 -25.45 -3.70
CA GLU A 213 15.30 -26.56 -2.81
C GLU A 213 14.01 -27.24 -2.28
N ALA A 214 13.03 -26.44 -1.85
CA ALA A 214 11.73 -26.95 -1.41
C ALA A 214 10.96 -27.66 -2.54
N ALA A 215 11.05 -27.13 -3.77
CA ALA A 215 10.49 -27.75 -4.96
C ALA A 215 11.14 -29.09 -5.26
N GLN A 216 12.48 -29.17 -5.22
CA GLN A 216 13.22 -30.42 -5.39
C GLN A 216 12.79 -31.49 -4.37
N GLN A 217 12.78 -31.13 -3.09
CA GLN A 217 12.37 -32.03 -2.01
C GLN A 217 10.95 -32.57 -2.22
N THR A 218 10.06 -31.72 -2.74
CA THR A 218 8.69 -32.13 -3.04
C THR A 218 8.62 -33.03 -4.27
N PHE A 219 9.37 -32.73 -5.32
CA PHE A 219 9.46 -33.56 -6.51
C PHE A 219 9.97 -34.98 -6.21
N GLU A 220 10.93 -35.10 -5.30
CA GLU A 220 11.47 -36.39 -4.85
C GLU A 220 10.49 -37.21 -4.01
N THR A 221 9.65 -36.56 -3.20
CA THR A 221 8.83 -37.25 -2.20
C THR A 221 7.34 -37.34 -2.54
N ALA A 222 6.84 -36.52 -3.47
CA ALA A 222 5.43 -36.51 -3.85
C ALA A 222 5.05 -37.81 -4.56
N ASN A 223 3.91 -38.38 -4.17
CA ASN A 223 3.37 -39.57 -4.81
C ASN A 223 2.56 -39.13 -6.05
N VAL A 224 3.15 -39.31 -7.23
CA VAL A 224 2.59 -38.83 -8.50
C VAL A 224 1.50 -39.78 -9.06
N LEU A 225 1.30 -40.96 -8.45
CA LEU A 225 0.64 -42.11 -9.08
C LEU A 225 -0.74 -42.48 -8.53
N THR A 226 -1.43 -41.60 -7.79
CA THR A 226 -2.80 -41.90 -7.34
C THR A 226 -3.84 -41.39 -8.33
N ASP A 227 -4.50 -42.35 -8.98
CA ASP A 227 -5.60 -42.25 -9.94
C ASP A 227 -6.69 -41.23 -9.55
N GLU A 228 -6.65 -40.05 -10.17
CA GLU A 228 -7.77 -39.29 -10.74
C GLU A 228 -7.21 -37.91 -11.16
N GLN A 229 -6.65 -37.82 -12.38
CA GLN A 229 -6.17 -36.57 -13.00
C GLN A 229 -5.20 -35.73 -12.15
N GLY A 230 -3.91 -36.10 -12.16
CA GLY A 230 -2.82 -35.26 -11.65
C GLY A 230 -2.43 -35.56 -10.21
N LEU A 231 -1.18 -35.21 -9.87
CA LEU A 231 -0.54 -35.40 -8.57
C LEU A 231 -1.49 -35.35 -7.37
N ASP A 232 -1.22 -36.18 -6.36
CA ASP A 232 -1.69 -35.92 -4.99
C ASP A 232 -0.97 -34.68 -4.42
N LEU A 233 -1.42 -33.51 -4.88
CA LEU A 233 -1.07 -32.17 -4.41
C LEU A 233 -1.83 -31.83 -3.12
N SER A 234 -2.40 -32.79 -2.38
CA SER A 234 -3.09 -32.49 -1.12
C SER A 234 -2.19 -31.74 -0.14
N LYS A 235 -0.88 -31.94 -0.21
CA LYS A 235 0.14 -31.17 0.54
C LYS A 235 0.52 -29.82 -0.09
N LEU A 236 0.26 -29.65 -1.38
CA LEU A 236 0.46 -28.43 -2.18
C LEU A 236 -0.87 -27.68 -2.40
N ALA A 237 -1.86 -27.90 -1.54
CA ALA A 237 -3.22 -27.41 -1.71
C ALA A 237 -3.24 -25.89 -1.91
N ARG A 238 -3.70 -25.46 -3.08
CA ARG A 238 -4.00 -24.05 -3.34
C ARG A 238 -5.14 -23.62 -2.41
N PRO A 239 -5.14 -22.37 -1.88
CA PRO A 239 -6.21 -21.89 -1.03
C PRO A 239 -7.58 -22.09 -1.69
N THR A 240 -8.55 -22.64 -0.96
CA THR A 240 -9.90 -22.90 -1.46
C THR A 240 -10.68 -21.63 -1.81
N SER A 241 -10.22 -20.47 -1.31
CA SER A 241 -10.77 -19.14 -1.63
C SER A 241 -9.70 -18.08 -1.44
N THR A 242 -9.67 -17.10 -2.35
CA THR A 242 -8.79 -15.92 -2.27
C THR A 242 -9.63 -14.68 -2.52
N TRP A 243 -9.46 -13.66 -1.69
CA TRP A 243 -10.14 -12.37 -1.81
C TRP A 243 -9.14 -11.24 -2.01
N THR A 244 -9.58 -10.17 -2.67
CA THR A 244 -8.79 -8.96 -2.88
C THR A 244 -9.49 -7.80 -2.20
N TYR A 245 -8.74 -6.98 -1.48
CA TYR A 245 -9.23 -5.82 -0.76
C TYR A 245 -8.23 -4.67 -0.89
N MET A 246 -8.73 -3.43 -0.80
CA MET A 246 -7.89 -2.25 -0.72
C MET A 246 -7.60 -1.96 0.75
N VAL A 247 -6.32 -1.88 1.12
CA VAL A 247 -5.93 -1.47 2.46
C VAL A 247 -5.95 0.06 2.53
N HIS A 248 -6.69 0.59 3.49
CA HIS A 248 -6.56 1.97 3.90
C HIS A 248 -5.55 2.02 5.06
N ASP A 249 -4.26 2.10 4.73
CA ASP A 249 -3.23 2.36 5.74
C ASP A 249 -3.62 3.66 6.45
N ASN A 250 -3.95 3.58 7.74
CA ASN A 250 -4.22 4.75 8.57
C ASN A 250 -3.04 4.98 9.53
N PRO A 251 -1.90 5.50 9.03
CA PRO A 251 -0.72 5.75 9.86
C PRO A 251 -0.94 6.83 10.94
N LEU A 252 -2.13 7.44 10.98
CA LEU A 252 -2.53 8.47 11.94
C LEU A 252 -3.48 7.95 13.04
N ASN A 253 -4.01 6.71 12.95
CA ASN A 253 -4.80 6.12 14.03
C ASN A 253 -3.96 5.38 15.06
N ASP A 254 -2.66 5.22 14.81
CA ASP A 254 -1.76 4.61 15.76
C ASP A 254 -1.30 5.71 16.74
N ASP A 255 -2.04 5.84 17.84
CA ASP A 255 -1.71 6.68 19.00
C ASP A 255 -0.28 6.39 19.54
N THR A 256 0.32 5.26 19.15
CA THR A 256 1.69 4.84 19.45
C THR A 256 2.74 5.80 18.86
N MET A 257 2.57 6.28 17.62
CA MET A 257 3.52 7.18 16.96
C MET A 257 3.37 8.64 17.40
N SER A 258 2.16 9.03 17.83
CA SER A 258 1.90 10.32 18.49
C SER A 258 2.50 10.37 19.90
N ALA A 259 2.42 9.25 20.64
CA ALA A 259 3.02 9.11 21.98
C ALA A 259 4.56 9.15 21.95
N LEU A 260 5.17 8.63 20.88
CA LEU A 260 6.61 8.69 20.66
C LEU A 260 7.04 10.01 20.00
N SER A 261 6.61 11.15 20.54
CA SER A 261 7.11 12.49 20.17
C SER A 261 8.64 12.61 20.39
N LEU A 262 9.41 11.90 19.56
CA LEU A 262 10.85 11.88 19.54
C LEU A 262 11.26 13.20 18.89
N PRO A 263 11.85 14.13 19.64
CA PRO A 263 12.34 15.37 19.07
C PRO A 263 13.48 15.02 18.12
N GLY A 264 13.28 15.23 16.81
CA GLY A 264 14.40 15.38 15.88
C GLY A 264 14.77 14.21 14.97
N VAL A 265 13.87 13.24 14.67
CA VAL A 265 14.15 12.23 13.62
C VAL A 265 13.63 12.64 12.23
N PHE A 266 12.74 13.62 12.16
CA PHE A 266 12.31 14.23 10.89
C PHE A 266 12.63 15.72 10.90
N ARG A 267 13.88 16.05 10.55
CA ARG A 267 14.30 17.36 10.06
C ARG A 267 15.19 17.15 8.84
#